data_AF-A0A7W1QNT4-F1
#
_entry.id   AF-A0A7W1QNT4-F1
#
_cell.length_a   1.000
_cell.length_b   1.000
_cell.length_c   1.000
_cell.angle_alpha   90.00
_cell.angle_beta   90.00
_cell.angle_gamma   90.00
#
_symmetry.space_group_name_H-M   'P 1'
#
loop_
_entity.id
_entity.type
_entity.pdbx_description
1 polymer ?
#
loop_
_entity_poly.entity_id
_entity_poly.type
_entity_poly.pdbx_seq_one_letter_code
_entity_poly.pdbx_strand_id
1 'polypeptide(L)'
;MSNQFTRSGILFVLSAPSGAGKTTLCDALRQTPDFVYSVSCTTRPPRAGEIEGEDYYFLSEAHFLAQIEAREFLEYAKVHGSYYGTLR
;
A
#
# COMPACT_ATOMS: atom_id res chain seq x y z
N MET A 1 -8.42 -9.37 -16.07
CA MET A 1 -7.72 -10.66 -16.18
C MET A 1 -7.70 -11.27 -14.79
N SER A 2 -8.39 -12.39 -14.58
CA SER A 2 -8.48 -13.04 -13.27
C SER A 2 -7.15 -13.70 -12.93
N ASN A 3 -6.36 -13.07 -12.05
CA ASN A 3 -5.23 -13.75 -11.42
C ASN A 3 -5.82 -14.71 -10.37
N GLN A 4 -6.31 -15.86 -10.84
CA GLN A 4 -6.92 -16.87 -10.02
C GLN A 4 -5.80 -17.77 -9.48
N PHE A 5 -5.20 -17.35 -8.37
CA PHE A 5 -4.18 -18.14 -7.70
C PHE A 5 -4.73 -19.52 -7.33
N THR A 6 -4.00 -20.58 -7.68
CA THR A 6 -4.40 -21.99 -7.50
C THR A 6 -4.37 -22.45 -6.04
N ARG A 7 -3.94 -21.58 -5.13
CA ARG A 7 -3.77 -21.80 -3.69
C ARG A 7 -3.93 -20.45 -2.99
N SER A 8 -4.34 -20.45 -1.72
CA SER A 8 -4.26 -19.25 -0.88
C SER A 8 -2.81 -18.76 -0.82
N GLY A 9 -2.58 -17.48 -1.18
CA GLY A 9 -1.26 -16.86 -1.10
C GLY A 9 -0.76 -16.77 0.34
N ILE A 10 0.56 -16.64 0.51
CA ILE A 10 1.19 -16.38 1.82
C ILE A 10 1.32 -14.87 1.98
N LEU A 11 0.74 -14.31 3.05
CA LEU A 11 0.90 -12.89 3.38
C LEU A 11 2.26 -12.67 4.06
N PHE A 12 3.09 -11.84 3.46
CA PHE A 12 4.34 -11.36 4.05
C PHE A 12 4.14 -9.94 4.59
N VAL A 13 4.43 -9.73 5.87
CA VAL A 13 4.42 -8.40 6.50
C VAL A 13 5.86 -8.01 6.82
N LEU A 14 6.38 -6.98 6.14
CA LEU A 14 7.72 -6.45 6.37
C LEU A 14 7.65 -5.24 7.30
N SER A 15 8.20 -5.37 8.51
CA SER A 15 8.26 -4.29 9.51
C SER A 15 9.70 -3.96 9.90
N ALA A 16 10.01 -2.66 9.95
CA ALA A 16 11.30 -2.11 10.37
C ALA A 16 11.18 -0.59 10.57
N PRO A 17 12.11 0.07 11.31
CA PRO A 17 12.15 1.53 11.43
C PRO A 17 12.32 2.26 10.10
N SER A 18 12.04 3.56 10.08
CA SER A 18 12.35 4.42 8.93
C SER A 18 13.85 4.37 8.61
N GLY A 19 14.21 4.35 7.32
CA GLY A 19 15.62 4.25 6.88
C GLY A 19 16.23 2.84 6.88
N ALA A 20 15.53 1.81 7.36
CA ALA A 20 16.05 0.43 7.44
C ALA A 20 16.03 -0.35 6.10
N GLY A 21 15.74 0.29 4.96
CA GLY A 21 15.79 -0.36 3.64
C GLY A 21 14.56 -1.18 3.22
N LYS A 22 13.41 -1.04 3.89
CA LYS A 22 12.16 -1.77 3.54
C LYS A 22 11.75 -1.59 2.08
N THR A 23 11.75 -0.35 1.60
CA THR A 23 11.38 -0.02 0.22
C THR A 23 12.29 -0.74 -0.76
N THR A 24 13.60 -0.70 -0.53
CA THR A 24 14.60 -1.40 -1.37
C THR A 24 14.34 -2.90 -1.46
N LEU A 25 14.01 -3.56 -0.34
CA LEU A 25 13.67 -4.99 -0.36
C LEU A 25 12.34 -5.24 -1.10
N CYS A 26 11.32 -4.42 -0.87
CA CYS A 26 10.05 -4.53 -1.57
C CYS A 26 10.21 -4.36 -3.08
N ASP A 27 11.06 -3.43 -3.53
CA ASP A 27 11.33 -3.19 -4.96
C ASP A 27 12.03 -4.38 -5.62
N ALA A 28 12.96 -5.02 -4.91
CA ALA A 28 13.57 -6.27 -5.38
C ALA A 28 12.55 -7.42 -5.45
N LEU A 29 11.67 -7.55 -4.45
CA LEU A 29 10.63 -8.58 -4.43
C LEU A 29 9.59 -8.37 -5.53
N ARG A 30 9.22 -7.13 -5.86
CA ARG A 30 8.30 -6.79 -6.96
C ARG A 30 8.76 -7.31 -8.33
N GLN A 31 10.06 -7.54 -8.52
CA GLN A 31 10.61 -8.12 -9.75
C GLN A 31 10.49 -9.65 -9.82
N THR A 32 10.04 -10.30 -8.74
CA THR A 32 9.84 -11.74 -8.67
C THR A 32 8.41 -12.08 -9.13
N PRO A 33 8.21 -12.93 -10.16
CA PRO A 33 6.90 -13.19 -10.75
C PRO A 33 5.79 -13.67 -9.80
N ASP A 34 6.18 -14.33 -8.71
CA ASP A 34 5.25 -14.92 -7.73
C ASP A 34 4.90 -13.97 -6.58
N PHE A 35 5.44 -12.75 -6.56
CA PHE A 35 5.14 -11.73 -5.55
C PHE A 35 4.17 -10.69 -6.10
N VAL A 36 3.09 -10.46 -5.36
CA VAL A 36 2.19 -9.34 -5.57
C VAL A 36 2.42 -8.32 -4.47
N TYR A 37 2.75 -7.09 -4.85
CA TYR A 37 2.89 -6.00 -3.91
C TYR A 37 1.51 -5.39 -3.61
N SER A 38 1.19 -5.23 -2.32
CA SER A 38 -0.01 -4.51 -1.89
C SER A 38 0.26 -3.01 -1.89
N VAL A 39 -0.36 -2.28 -2.81
CA VAL A 39 -0.24 -0.83 -2.93
C VAL A 39 -1.19 -0.16 -1.93
N SER A 40 -0.63 0.57 -0.97
CA SER A 40 -1.41 1.29 0.04
C SER A 40 -1.99 2.61 -0.52
N CYS A 41 -2.98 3.16 0.16
CA CYS A 41 -3.51 4.51 -0.06
C CYS A 41 -2.77 5.54 0.81
N THR A 42 -2.69 6.79 0.36
CA THR A 42 -2.29 7.92 1.20
C THR A 42 -3.04 9.20 0.86
N THR A 43 -3.19 10.10 1.84
CA THR A 43 -3.74 11.46 1.61
C THR A 43 -2.68 12.52 1.41
N ARG A 44 -1.39 12.16 1.51
CA ARG A 44 -0.29 13.06 1.17
C ARG A 44 -0.29 13.29 -0.36
N PRO A 45 -0.01 14.52 -0.85
CA PRO A 45 0.23 14.71 -2.28
C PRO A 45 1.43 13.88 -2.78
N PRO A 46 1.41 13.37 -4.02
CA PRO A 46 2.53 12.65 -4.61
C PRO A 46 3.80 13.51 -4.64
N ARG A 47 4.95 12.90 -4.36
CA ARG A 47 6.28 13.48 -4.57
C ARG A 47 6.67 13.37 -6.03
N ALA A 48 7.67 14.14 -6.44
CA ALA A 48 8.27 14.01 -7.76
C ALA A 48 8.77 12.58 -7.98
N GLY A 49 8.26 11.94 -9.05
CA GLY A 49 8.61 10.57 -9.43
C GLY A 49 7.70 9.49 -8.86
N GLU A 50 6.78 9.79 -7.94
CA GLU A 50 5.78 8.81 -7.47
C GLU A 50 4.67 8.63 -8.51
N ILE A 51 4.21 7.40 -8.70
CA ILE A 51 3.22 6.97 -9.69
C ILE A 51 1.93 6.49 -9.00
N GLU A 52 0.79 7.05 -9.42
CA GLU A 52 -0.55 6.65 -8.96
C GLU A 52 -0.81 5.17 -9.27
N GLY A 53 -1.19 4.40 -8.26
CA GLY A 53 -1.48 2.97 -8.37
C GLY A 53 -0.27 2.05 -8.39
N GLU A 54 0.96 2.59 -8.30
CA GLU A 54 2.19 1.81 -8.15
C GLU A 54 2.87 2.05 -6.80
N ASP A 55 3.09 3.32 -6.46
CA ASP A 55 3.67 3.71 -5.17
C ASP A 55 2.59 3.81 -4.10
N TYR A 56 1.52 4.54 -4.41
CA TYR A 56 0.32 4.67 -3.60
C TYR A 56 -0.90 4.91 -4.49
N TYR A 57 -2.08 4.66 -3.94
CA TYR A 57 -3.30 5.34 -4.37
C TYR A 57 -3.41 6.69 -3.65
N PHE A 58 -3.30 7.80 -4.37
CA PHE A 58 -3.33 9.13 -3.78
C PHE A 58 -4.78 9.61 -3.65
N LEU A 59 -5.33 9.50 -2.44
CA LEU A 59 -6.73 9.85 -2.15
C LEU A 59 -6.85 11.25 -1.55
N SER A 60 -7.99 11.91 -1.75
CA SER A 60 -8.33 13.05 -0.92
C SER A 60 -8.63 12.60 0.51
N GLU A 61 -8.45 13.48 1.50
CA GLU A 61 -8.79 13.17 2.89
C GLU A 61 -10.25 12.78 3.05
N ALA A 62 -11.17 13.48 2.38
CA ALA A 62 -12.59 13.14 2.39
C ALA A 62 -12.85 11.72 1.85
N HIS A 63 -12.19 11.34 0.75
CA HIS A 63 -12.35 10.00 0.19
C HIS A 63 -11.76 8.93 1.11
N PHE A 64 -10.58 9.16 1.70
CA PHE A 64 -9.98 8.23 2.64
C PHE A 64 -10.88 8.01 3.87
N LEU A 65 -11.45 9.07 4.43
CA LEU A 65 -12.37 8.97 5.57
C LEU A 65 -13.64 8.19 5.21
N ALA A 66 -14.20 8.40 4.01
CA ALA A 66 -15.35 7.63 3.54
C ALA A 66 -15.03 6.12 3.44
N GLN A 67 -13.81 5.76 3.04
CA GLN A 67 -13.36 4.35 2.99
C GLN A 67 -13.18 3.75 4.40
N ILE A 68 -12.78 4.54 5.40
CA ILE A 68 -12.77 4.11 6.81
C ILE A 68 -14.20 3.80 7.27
N GLU A 69 -15.16 4.68 7.00
CA GLU A 69 -16.57 4.49 7.37
C GLU A 69 -17.17 3.24 6.72
N ALA A 70 -16.81 3.00 5.46
CA ALA A 70 -17.19 1.80 4.72
C ALA A 70 -16.47 0.51 5.17
N ARG A 71 -15.48 0.60 6.08
CA ARG A 71 -14.65 -0.52 6.56
C ARG A 71 -13.83 -1.24 5.48
N GLU A 72 -13.45 -0.50 4.44
CA GLU A 72 -12.72 -1.03 3.28
C GLU A 72 -11.21 -1.21 3.51
N PHE A 73 -10.67 -0.63 4.59
CA PHE A 73 -9.26 -0.83 4.98
C PHE A 73 -9.06 -2.08 5.84
N LEU A 74 -7.97 -2.80 5.56
CA LEU A 74 -7.39 -3.82 6.43
C LEU A 74 -6.67 -3.18 7.63
N GLU A 75 -5.93 -2.10 7.39
CA GLU A 75 -5.25 -1.27 8.39
C GLU A 75 -5.16 0.18 7.91
N TYR A 76 -5.07 1.12 8.83
CA TYR A 76 -4.77 2.51 8.54
C TYR A 76 -4.18 3.24 9.75
N ALA A 77 -3.46 4.34 9.49
CA ALA A 77 -2.90 5.22 10.51
C ALA A 77 -2.78 6.67 10.00
N LYS A 78 -2.76 7.64 10.94
CA LYS A 78 -2.40 9.03 10.66
C LYS A 78 -0.95 9.26 11.06
N VAL A 79 -0.10 9.61 10.10
CA VAL A 79 1.34 9.78 10.27
C VAL A 79 1.76 11.13 9.70
N HIS A 80 2.39 11.96 10.52
CA HIS A 80 2.84 13.31 10.15
C HIS A 80 1.76 14.18 9.45
N GLY A 81 0.50 14.03 9.86
CA GLY A 81 -0.61 14.82 9.32
C GLY A 81 -1.33 14.21 8.11
N SER A 82 -0.79 13.16 7.50
CA SER A 82 -1.43 12.44 6.38
C SER A 82 -1.92 11.05 6.82
N TYR A 83 -2.98 10.55 6.18
CA TYR A 83 -3.43 9.17 6.38
C TYR A 83 -2.71 8.23 5.43
N TYR A 84 -2.52 7.00 5.89
CA TYR A 84 -1.98 5.87 5.16
C TYR A 84 -2.83 4.65 5.50
N GLY A 85 -3.07 3.75 4.55
CA GLY A 85 -3.79 2.50 4.84
C GLY A 85 -3.82 1.55 3.66
N THR A 86 -4.11 0.29 3.94
CA THR A 86 -4.10 -0.80 2.95
C THR A 86 -5.53 -1.32 2.75
N LEU A 87 -6.04 -1.30 1.51
CA LEU A 87 -7.39 -1.78 1.19
C LEU A 87 -7.50 -3.31 1.31
N ARG A 88 -8.71 -3.81 1.57
CA ARG A 88 -9.04 -5.25 1.69
C ARG A 88 -8.98 -6.01 0.37
#